data_AF-A0A7S2N7M2-F1
#
_entry.id   AF-A0A7S2N7M2-F1
#
_cell.length_a   1.000
_cell.length_b   1.000
_cell.length_c   1.000
_cell.angle_alpha   90.00
_cell.angle_beta   90.00
_cell.angle_gamma   90.00
#
_symmetry.space_group_name_H-M   'P 1'
#
loop_
_entity.id
_entity.type
_entity.pdbx_description
1 polymer ?
#
loop_
_entity_poly.entity_id
_entity_poly.type
_entity_poly.pdbx_seq_one_letter_code
_entity_poly.pdbx_strand_id
1 'polypeptide(L)'
;ERLAKAAAADPYIEEEADPEQCEAIDSCLWEVDHLRKHSCPTVASLAGLFASPMAATTEPIEIDPLATLTYTSLGELETRKKLKTVPLAIRAPSGLLGGFPAAHAADGAPLAAGLSAWQ
;
A
#
# COMPACT_ATOMS: atom_id res chain seq x y z
N GLU A 1 -19.54 -29.41 1.59
CA GLU A 1 -19.41 -29.58 0.13
C GLU A 1 -19.72 -28.33 -0.73
N ARG A 2 -20.26 -27.22 -0.19
CA ARG A 2 -20.52 -25.99 -0.99
C ARG A 2 -19.38 -24.96 -1.05
N LEU A 3 -18.36 -25.09 -0.19
CA LEU A 3 -17.28 -24.10 -0.02
C LEU A 3 -16.07 -24.30 -0.94
N ALA A 4 -16.08 -25.33 -1.79
CA ALA A 4 -14.93 -25.73 -2.61
C ALA A 4 -15.17 -25.61 -4.12
N LYS A 5 -16.26 -24.96 -4.55
CA LYS A 5 -16.58 -24.84 -5.98
C LYS A 5 -16.01 -23.54 -6.54
N ALA A 6 -14.70 -23.59 -6.80
CA ALA A 6 -13.85 -22.60 -7.45
C ALA A 6 -13.58 -21.32 -6.64
N ALA A 7 -12.43 -20.71 -6.89
CA ALA A 7 -12.24 -19.28 -6.67
C ALA A 7 -13.41 -18.56 -7.34
N ALA A 8 -14.42 -18.19 -6.55
CA ALA A 8 -15.65 -17.59 -7.06
C ALA A 8 -15.26 -16.26 -7.71
N ALA A 9 -15.50 -16.15 -9.02
CA ALA A 9 -15.40 -14.88 -9.70
C ALA A 9 -16.33 -13.88 -9.01
N ASP A 10 -15.89 -12.63 -8.91
CA ASP A 10 -16.68 -11.56 -8.31
C ASP A 10 -18.00 -11.40 -9.10
N PRO A 11 -19.18 -11.42 -8.45
CA PRO A 11 -20.47 -11.36 -9.14
C PRO A 11 -20.77 -9.98 -9.74
N TYR A 12 -20.01 -8.94 -9.41
CA TYR A 12 -20.23 -7.58 -9.91
C TYR A 12 -20.20 -7.50 -11.45
N ILE A 13 -21.22 -6.88 -12.03
CA ILE A 13 -21.37 -6.71 -13.48
C ILE A 13 -21.06 -5.25 -13.85
N GLU A 14 -19.86 -5.02 -14.40
CA GLU A 14 -19.37 -3.67 -14.73
C GLU A 14 -20.13 -2.98 -15.88
N GLU A 15 -20.67 -3.75 -16.83
CA GLU A 15 -21.36 -3.24 -18.02
C GLU A 15 -22.87 -3.00 -17.78
N GLU A 16 -23.40 -3.39 -16.62
CA GLU A 16 -24.82 -3.22 -16.30
C GLU A 16 -25.14 -1.74 -16.06
N ALA A 17 -26.19 -1.24 -16.73
CA ALA A 17 -26.57 0.16 -16.68
C ALA A 17 -27.47 0.47 -15.46
N ASP A 18 -28.23 -0.51 -14.99
CA ASP A 18 -29.07 -0.39 -13.79
C ASP A 18 -28.25 -0.70 -12.53
N PRO A 19 -27.99 0.28 -11.64
CA PRO A 19 -27.21 0.05 -10.43
C PRO A 19 -27.86 -0.96 -9.47
N GLU A 20 -29.18 -1.19 -9.56
CA GLU A 20 -29.85 -2.19 -8.72
C GLU A 20 -29.61 -3.63 -9.22
N GLN A 21 -29.21 -3.82 -10.48
CA GLN A 21 -29.03 -5.13 -11.11
C GLN A 21 -27.56 -5.55 -11.27
N CYS A 22 -26.61 -4.69 -10.92
CA CYS A 22 -25.17 -4.94 -11.12
C CYS A 22 -24.54 -5.94 -10.12
N GLU A 23 -25.33 -6.58 -9.25
CA GLU A 23 -24.89 -7.59 -8.26
C GLU A 23 -23.79 -7.11 -7.27
N ALA A 24 -23.63 -5.80 -7.08
CA ALA A 24 -22.59 -5.22 -6.22
C ALA A 24 -22.71 -5.60 -4.72
N ILE A 25 -23.89 -5.94 -4.23
CA ILE A 25 -24.08 -6.30 -2.80
C ILE A 25 -23.45 -7.65 -2.46
N ASP A 26 -23.46 -8.60 -3.40
CA ASP A 26 -22.86 -9.93 -3.22
C ASP A 26 -21.36 -9.95 -3.58
N SER A 27 -20.85 -8.82 -4.09
CA SER A 27 -19.45 -8.60 -4.48
C SER A 27 -18.54 -8.24 -3.30
N CYS A 28 -17.24 -8.12 -3.56
CA CYS A 28 -16.26 -7.64 -2.58
C CYS A 28 -15.43 -6.47 -3.13
N LEU A 29 -15.09 -5.50 -2.26
CA LEU A 29 -14.33 -4.31 -2.64
C LEU A 29 -12.81 -4.53 -2.59
N TRP A 30 -12.28 -5.35 -3.50
CA TRP A 30 -10.85 -5.68 -3.53
C TRP A 30 -9.97 -4.53 -4.02
N GLU A 31 -10.51 -3.61 -4.80
CA GLU A 31 -9.81 -2.42 -5.31
C GLU A 31 -9.31 -1.55 -4.16
N VAL A 32 -10.16 -1.32 -3.17
CA VAL A 32 -9.80 -0.52 -1.98
C VAL A 32 -8.80 -1.28 -1.12
N ASP A 33 -8.94 -2.59 -0.97
CA ASP A 33 -7.94 -3.38 -0.23
C ASP A 33 -6.55 -3.27 -0.87
N HIS A 34 -6.48 -3.33 -2.20
CA HIS A 34 -5.23 -3.14 -2.93
C HIS A 34 -4.69 -1.71 -2.77
N LEU A 35 -5.57 -0.70 -2.80
CA LEU A 35 -5.21 0.71 -2.66
C LEU A 35 -4.56 1.04 -1.31
N ARG A 36 -4.78 0.23 -0.27
CA ARG A 36 -4.09 0.36 1.03
C ARG A 36 -2.57 0.20 0.92
N LYS A 37 -2.06 -0.43 -0.14
CA LYS A 37 -0.62 -0.63 -0.41
C LYS A 37 -0.10 0.32 -1.49
N HIS A 38 -0.76 1.45 -1.67
CA HIS A 38 -0.38 2.44 -2.67
C HIS A 38 0.98 3.09 -2.37
N SER A 39 1.69 3.53 -3.43
CA SER A 39 3.03 4.12 -3.31
C SER A 39 3.04 5.44 -2.56
N CYS A 40 1.98 6.26 -2.69
CA CYS A 40 1.86 7.49 -1.91
C CYS A 40 1.33 7.16 -0.49
N PRO A 41 2.09 7.49 0.57
CA PRO A 41 1.69 7.14 1.93
C PRO A 41 0.41 7.84 2.38
N THR A 42 0.13 9.06 1.89
CA THR A 42 -1.10 9.78 2.22
C THR A 42 -2.35 9.05 1.68
N VAL A 43 -2.31 8.56 0.45
CA VAL A 43 -3.41 7.78 -0.15
C VAL A 43 -3.55 6.42 0.55
N ALA A 44 -2.44 5.72 0.80
CA ALA A 44 -2.44 4.46 1.54
C ALA A 44 -3.05 4.61 2.94
N SER A 45 -2.75 5.71 3.64
CA SER A 45 -3.31 6.03 4.95
C SER A 45 -4.83 6.26 4.88
N LEU A 46 -5.33 6.99 3.88
CA LEU A 46 -6.76 7.22 3.69
C LEU A 46 -7.50 5.91 3.35
N ALA A 47 -6.95 5.11 2.43
CA ALA A 47 -7.49 3.79 2.11
C ALA A 47 -7.46 2.85 3.34
N GLY A 48 -6.47 3.02 4.22
CA GLY A 48 -6.38 2.28 5.48
C GLY A 48 -7.54 2.51 6.45
N LEU A 49 -8.23 3.65 6.35
CA LEU A 49 -9.39 3.96 7.21
C LEU A 49 -10.54 2.98 6.99
N PHE A 50 -10.72 2.46 5.78
CA PHE A 50 -11.76 1.46 5.47
C PHE A 50 -11.55 0.12 6.18
N ALA A 51 -10.33 -0.19 6.59
CA ALA A 51 -10.03 -1.39 7.38
C ALA A 51 -10.12 -1.15 8.89
N SER A 52 -10.22 0.12 9.32
CA SER A 52 -10.38 0.47 10.73
C SER A 52 -11.83 0.27 11.16
N PRO A 53 -12.09 -0.24 12.38
CA PRO A 53 -13.46 -0.33 12.87
C PRO A 53 -14.07 1.08 12.97
N MET A 54 -15.20 1.28 12.29
CA MET A 54 -15.98 2.51 12.39
C MET A 54 -16.85 2.44 13.65
N ALA A 55 -16.61 3.34 14.59
CA ALA A 55 -17.43 3.47 15.80
C ALA A 55 -18.51 4.55 15.57
N ALA A 56 -19.56 4.55 16.39
CA ALA A 56 -20.58 5.61 16.35
C ALA A 56 -20.01 7.02 16.64
N THR A 57 -18.79 7.10 17.19
CA THR A 57 -18.06 8.34 17.47
C THR A 57 -17.07 8.73 16.37
N THR A 58 -16.99 7.97 15.27
CA THR A 58 -16.11 8.31 14.15
C THR A 58 -16.64 9.59 13.50
N GLU A 59 -15.85 10.66 13.54
CA GLU A 59 -16.19 11.93 12.92
C GLU A 59 -16.26 11.79 11.40
N PRO A 60 -17.24 12.43 10.73
CA PRO A 60 -17.30 12.45 9.28
C PRO A 60 -16.09 13.20 8.71
N ILE A 61 -15.55 12.67 7.62
CA ILE A 61 -14.41 13.28 6.93
C ILE A 61 -14.94 14.33 5.95
N GLU A 62 -14.38 15.53 6.01
CA GLU A 62 -14.71 16.60 5.06
C GLU A 62 -14.15 16.30 3.66
N ILE A 63 -15.01 16.33 2.64
CA ILE A 63 -14.66 15.94 1.26
C ILE A 63 -14.05 17.13 0.49
N ASP A 64 -14.49 18.35 0.76
CA ASP A 64 -14.02 19.58 0.09
C ASP A 64 -12.48 19.74 0.05
N PRO A 65 -11.74 19.58 1.15
CA PRO A 65 -10.28 19.67 1.11
C PRO A 65 -9.65 18.52 0.33
N LEU A 66 -10.29 17.35 0.26
CA LEU A 66 -9.78 16.20 -0.49
C LEU A 66 -9.99 16.37 -2.00
N ALA A 67 -11.13 16.94 -2.40
CA ALA A 67 -11.47 17.17 -3.81
C ALA A 67 -10.57 18.21 -4.48
N THR A 68 -9.98 19.12 -3.71
CA THR A 68 -9.06 20.16 -4.23
C THR A 68 -7.60 19.72 -4.31
N LEU A 69 -7.27 18.50 -3.87
CA LEU A 69 -5.91 17.98 -3.92
C LEU A 69 -5.46 17.74 -5.36
N THR A 70 -4.23 18.16 -5.66
CA THR A 70 -3.57 17.96 -6.94
C THR A 70 -2.21 17.31 -6.70
N TYR A 71 -1.57 16.81 -7.75
CA TYR A 71 -0.22 16.23 -7.62
C TYR A 71 0.83 17.24 -7.12
N THR A 72 0.67 18.52 -7.45
CA THR A 72 1.58 19.57 -6.96
C THR A 72 1.40 19.77 -5.45
N SER A 73 0.17 19.89 -4.96
CA SER A 73 -0.09 20.06 -3.53
C SER A 73 0.29 18.82 -2.72
N LEU A 74 0.08 17.62 -3.27
CA LEU A 74 0.51 16.37 -2.65
C LEU A 74 2.04 16.27 -2.54
N GLY A 75 2.76 16.66 -3.58
CA GLY A 75 4.23 16.70 -3.54
C GLY A 75 4.76 17.69 -2.50
N GLU A 76 4.14 18.86 -2.39
CA GLU A 76 4.47 19.83 -1.34
C GLU A 76 4.17 19.30 0.06
N LEU A 77 3.05 18.61 0.25
CA LEU A 77 2.70 18.01 1.53
C LEU A 77 3.73 16.97 1.96
N GLU A 78 4.16 16.08 1.06
CA GLU A 78 5.15 15.05 1.36
C GLU A 78 6.53 15.65 1.67
N THR A 79 6.98 16.66 0.91
CA THR A 79 8.29 17.31 1.11
C THR A 79 8.37 18.12 2.40
N ARG A 80 7.24 18.64 2.90
CA ARG A 80 7.18 19.36 4.18
C ARG A 80 7.17 18.44 5.40
N LYS A 81 6.95 17.13 5.24
CA LYS A 81 6.94 16.18 6.36
C LYS A 81 8.32 16.10 7.00
N LYS A 82 8.37 16.34 8.32
CA LYS A 82 9.61 16.22 9.09
C LYS A 82 10.00 14.76 9.21
N LEU A 83 11.16 14.40 8.66
CA LEU A 83 11.75 13.08 8.84
C LEU A 83 12.32 12.97 10.27
N LYS A 84 11.83 12.00 11.04
CA LYS A 84 12.33 11.73 12.41
C LYS A 84 13.67 11.00 12.42
N THR A 85 13.92 10.19 11.39
CA THR A 85 15.10 9.34 11.24
C THR A 85 15.67 9.55 9.85
N VAL A 86 17.00 9.64 9.74
CA VAL A 86 17.67 9.69 8.43
C VAL A 86 17.43 8.35 7.73
N PRO A 87 16.78 8.32 6.56
CA PRO A 87 16.54 7.09 5.84
C PRO A 87 17.86 6.60 5.24
N LEU A 88 18.48 5.60 5.89
CA LEU A 88 19.67 4.93 5.40
C LEU A 88 19.29 3.51 4.96
N ALA A 89 19.37 3.24 3.67
CA ALA A 89 19.27 1.89 3.12
C ALA A 89 20.66 1.45 2.66
N ILE A 90 21.43 0.84 3.55
CA ILE A 90 22.75 0.30 3.19
C ILE A 90 22.53 -1.13 2.67
N ARG A 91 22.45 -1.26 1.35
CA ARG A 91 22.50 -2.55 0.65
C ARG A 91 23.58 -2.48 -0.42
N ALA A 92 24.57 -3.36 -0.32
CA ALA A 92 25.60 -3.47 -1.36
C ALA A 92 24.93 -3.89 -2.69
N PRO A 93 25.12 -3.14 -3.79
CA PRO A 93 24.50 -3.47 -5.07
C PRO A 93 25.19 -4.71 -5.67
N SER A 94 24.40 -5.69 -6.12
CA SER A 94 24.90 -6.89 -6.81
C SER A 94 25.30 -6.63 -8.28
N GLY A 95 25.23 -5.38 -8.74
CA GLY A 95 25.59 -4.93 -10.08
C GLY A 95 24.91 -3.60 -10.45
N LEU A 96 25.43 -2.90 -11.46
CA LEU A 96 25.00 -1.57 -11.90
C LEU A 96 23.54 -1.50 -12.41
N LEU A 97 23.04 -2.60 -12.98
CA LEU A 97 21.69 -2.71 -13.55
C LEU A 97 20.78 -3.66 -12.77
N GLY A 98 21.17 -4.04 -11.54
CA GLY A 98 20.41 -4.99 -10.73
C GLY A 98 20.38 -6.39 -11.35
N GLY A 99 21.50 -7.13 -11.25
CA GLY A 99 21.52 -8.57 -11.58
C GLY A 99 20.64 -9.37 -10.62
N PHE A 100 19.87 -10.31 -11.17
CA PHE A 100 18.86 -11.16 -10.51
C PHE A 100 19.23 -11.58 -9.09
N PRO A 101 18.29 -11.52 -8.12
CA PRO A 101 18.53 -12.12 -6.82
C PRO A 101 18.74 -13.63 -7.01
N ALA A 102 19.98 -14.09 -6.78
CA ALA A 102 20.22 -15.50 -6.55
C ALA A 102 19.35 -15.91 -5.35
N ALA A 103 18.51 -16.89 -5.59
CA ALA A 103 17.58 -17.43 -4.61
C ALA A 103 18.27 -17.63 -3.25
N HIS A 104 17.63 -17.07 -2.22
CA HIS A 104 17.65 -17.54 -0.83
C HIS A 104 18.93 -18.28 -0.39
N ALA A 105 19.93 -17.53 0.09
CA ALA A 105 21.05 -18.11 0.83
C ALA A 105 21.04 -17.58 2.27
N ALA A 106 20.43 -18.41 3.12
CA ALA A 106 20.70 -18.69 4.53
C ALA A 106 21.43 -17.65 5.39
N ASP A 107 20.77 -17.31 6.49
CA ASP A 107 21.28 -17.27 7.86
C ASP A 107 22.65 -16.63 8.13
N GLY A 108 22.59 -15.46 8.79
CA GLY A 108 23.43 -15.11 9.94
C GLY A 108 24.96 -15.17 9.78
N ALA A 109 25.59 -14.01 9.56
CA ALA A 109 26.92 -13.73 10.11
C ALA A 109 27.14 -12.21 10.34
N PRO A 110 27.77 -11.82 11.48
CA PRO A 110 27.72 -10.46 12.00
C PRO A 110 28.76 -9.51 11.40
N LEU A 111 28.39 -8.23 11.44
CA LEU A 111 29.12 -7.00 11.10
C LEU A 111 30.39 -6.74 11.93
N ALA A 112 31.23 -7.75 12.21
CA ALA A 112 32.39 -7.60 13.11
C ALA A 112 33.75 -7.45 12.40
N ALA A 113 33.87 -7.72 11.10
CA ALA A 113 35.20 -7.78 10.45
C ALA A 113 35.68 -6.47 9.79
N GLY A 114 34.83 -5.44 9.68
CA GLY A 114 35.16 -4.23 8.88
C GLY A 114 35.76 -3.05 9.64
N LEU A 115 35.73 -3.06 10.98
CA LEU A 115 36.16 -1.92 11.80
C LEU A 115 37.69 -1.82 11.99
N SER A 116 38.47 -2.80 11.53
CA SER A 116 39.93 -2.81 11.68
C SER A 116 40.71 -2.28 10.46
N ALA A 117 40.03 -1.83 9.40
CA ALA A 117 40.69 -1.40 8.16
C ALA A 117 40.88 0.12 8.01
N TRP A 118 40.54 0.90 9.03
CA TRP A 118 40.72 2.37 9.05
C TRP A 118 41.63 2.81 10.20
N GLN A 119 42.71 2.04 10.40
CA GLN A 119 43.88 2.46 11.17
C GLN A 119 45.04 2.71 10.20
#